data_AF-A0AAV8ZHR7-F1
#
_entry.id   AF-A0AAV8ZHR7-F1
#
_cell.length_a   1.000
_cell.length_b   1.000
_cell.length_c   1.000
_cell.angle_alpha   90.00
_cell.angle_beta   90.00
_cell.angle_gamma   90.00
#
_symmetry.space_group_name_H-M   'P 1'
#
loop_
_entity.id
_entity.type
_entity.pdbx_description
1 polymer ?
#
loop_
_entity_poly.entity_id
_entity_poly.type
_entity_poly.pdbx_seq_one_letter_code
_entity_poly.pdbx_strand_id
1 'polypeptide(L)'
;METVVICPHKCDASVPLEARQRLFTHFYGLGEADLQNQFLRQHMDLRARLNVPETTGSGRPPRRITCKYLVPLLPTNETVEVCQKAFVSAFVITTKRVRLQREKLISSLGLNSYSSHNR
;
A
#
# COMPACT_ATOMS: atom_id res chain seq x y z
N MET A 1 -0.08 -24.46 -15.99
CA MET A 1 -1.33 -23.82 -15.55
C MET A 1 -0.95 -22.70 -14.61
N GLU A 2 -0.92 -21.45 -15.08
CA GLU A 2 -0.70 -20.30 -14.21
C GLU A 2 -1.92 -20.15 -13.30
N THR A 3 -1.72 -20.34 -11.99
CA THR A 3 -2.74 -20.04 -11.00
C THR A 3 -3.04 -18.55 -11.07
N VAL A 4 -4.15 -18.18 -11.72
CA VAL A 4 -4.73 -16.84 -11.59
C VAL A 4 -5.01 -16.67 -10.11
N VAL A 5 -4.17 -15.90 -9.41
CA VAL A 5 -4.40 -15.56 -8.01
C VAL A 5 -5.62 -14.65 -8.00
N ILE A 6 -6.80 -15.27 -7.90
CA ILE A 6 -8.07 -14.61 -7.70
C ILE A 6 -8.02 -14.11 -6.26
N CYS A 7 -8.17 -12.80 -6.08
CA CYS A 7 -8.26 -12.22 -4.76
C CYS A 7 -9.46 -12.84 -4.03
N PRO A 8 -9.28 -13.53 -2.89
CA PRO A 8 -10.39 -14.19 -2.18
C PRO A 8 -11.46 -13.19 -1.72
N HIS A 9 -11.05 -11.94 -1.51
CA HIS A 9 -11.94 -10.83 -1.15
C HIS A 9 -12.61 -10.15 -2.36
N LYS A 10 -12.34 -10.62 -3.60
CA LYS A 10 -12.86 -10.02 -4.84
C LYS A 10 -12.74 -8.48 -4.85
N CYS A 11 -11.61 -7.94 -4.36
CA CYS A 11 -11.39 -6.51 -4.22
C CYS A 11 -11.62 -5.71 -5.52
N ASP A 12 -11.49 -6.37 -6.67
CA ASP A 12 -11.79 -5.76 -7.96
C ASP A 12 -13.26 -5.34 -8.10
N ALA A 13 -14.20 -6.13 -7.55
CA ALA A 13 -15.62 -5.79 -7.54
C ALA A 13 -15.95 -4.68 -6.53
N SER A 14 -15.10 -4.47 -5.53
CA SER A 14 -15.27 -3.43 -4.50
C SER A 14 -14.96 -2.02 -5.00
N VAL A 15 -14.34 -1.87 -6.17
CA VAL A 15 -14.08 -0.58 -6.81
C VAL A 15 -14.91 -0.49 -8.10
N PRO A 16 -16.04 0.25 -8.09
CA PRO A 16 -16.90 0.42 -9.26
C PRO A 16 -16.16 0.95 -10.48
N LEU A 17 -16.60 0.58 -11.68
CA LEU A 17 -15.95 0.99 -12.93
C LEU A 17 -15.86 2.51 -13.07
N GLU A 18 -16.94 3.23 -12.75
CA GLU A 18 -16.98 4.70 -12.77
C GLU A 18 -15.96 5.31 -11.80
N ALA A 19 -15.80 4.72 -10.62
CA ALA A 19 -14.81 5.16 -9.65
C ALA A 19 -13.39 4.97 -10.19
N ARG A 20 -13.11 3.86 -10.88
CA ARG A 20 -11.81 3.63 -11.55
C ARG A 20 -11.54 4.66 -12.64
N GLN A 21 -12.54 4.99 -13.46
CA GLN A 21 -12.39 6.00 -14.52
C GLN A 21 -12.08 7.38 -13.94
N ARG A 22 -12.82 7.80 -12.90
CA ARG A 22 -12.56 9.07 -12.21
C ARG A 22 -11.19 9.08 -11.54
N LEU A 23 -10.83 7.98 -10.88
CA LEU A 23 -9.52 7.81 -10.28
C LEU A 23 -8.41 7.93 -11.31
N PHE A 24 -8.57 7.29 -12.48
CA PHE A 24 -7.62 7.37 -13.58
C PHE A 24 -7.45 8.82 -14.05
N THR A 25 -8.57 9.50 -14.37
CA THR A 25 -8.54 10.90 -14.81
C THR A 25 -7.89 11.81 -13.78
N HIS A 26 -8.23 11.66 -12.50
CA HIS A 26 -7.63 12.46 -11.43
C HIS A 26 -6.14 12.17 -11.27
N PHE A 27 -5.76 10.90 -11.12
CA PHE A 27 -4.40 10.47 -10.83
C PHE A 27 -3.43 10.81 -11.96
N TYR A 28 -3.80 10.54 -13.21
CA TYR A 28 -2.97 10.90 -14.36
C TYR A 28 -3.05 12.39 -14.69
N GLY A 29 -4.16 13.05 -14.34
CA GLY A 29 -4.31 14.51 -14.42
C GLY A 29 -3.39 15.30 -13.48
N LEU A 30 -2.81 14.66 -12.44
CA LEU A 30 -1.78 15.29 -11.59
C LEU A 30 -0.51 15.66 -12.37
N GLY A 31 -0.26 15.02 -13.53
CA GLY A 31 0.88 15.27 -14.41
C GLY A 31 2.21 14.75 -13.85
N GLU A 32 2.69 15.38 -12.78
CA GLU A 32 4.02 15.13 -12.21
C GLU A 32 4.10 13.79 -11.50
N ALA A 33 5.19 13.06 -11.75
CA ALA A 33 5.42 11.75 -11.14
C ALA A 33 5.49 11.84 -9.61
N ASP A 34 6.00 12.94 -9.06
CA ASP A 34 6.11 13.16 -7.62
C ASP A 34 4.76 13.40 -6.95
N LEU A 35 3.87 14.16 -7.59
CA LEU A 35 2.50 14.35 -7.11
C LEU A 35 1.72 13.04 -7.12
N GLN A 36 1.84 12.26 -8.19
CA GLN A 36 1.30 10.90 -8.24
C GLN A 36 1.88 10.02 -7.13
N ASN A 37 3.19 10.04 -6.92
CA ASN A 37 3.83 9.23 -5.88
C ASN A 37 3.38 9.65 -4.48
N GLN A 38 3.21 10.95 -4.24
CA GLN A 38 2.64 11.47 -3.00
C GLN A 38 1.20 10.98 -2.80
N PHE A 39 0.38 11.06 -3.85
CA PHE A 39 -0.98 10.55 -3.84
C PHE A 39 -1.03 9.05 -3.51
N LEU A 40 -0.18 8.24 -4.14
CA LEU A 40 -0.07 6.80 -3.82
C LEU A 40 0.27 6.58 -2.34
N ARG A 41 1.23 7.34 -1.81
CA ARG A 41 1.68 7.20 -0.42
C ARG A 41 0.60 7.58 0.60
N GLN A 42 -0.21 8.62 0.32
CA GLN A 42 -1.35 9.00 1.15
C GLN A 42 -2.41 7.89 1.25
N HIS A 43 -2.48 7.03 0.24
CA HIS A 43 -3.41 5.92 0.12
C HIS A 43 -2.81 4.57 0.53
N MET A 44 -1.65 4.59 1.20
CA MET A 44 -1.01 3.43 1.81
C MET A 44 -0.94 3.61 3.32
N ASP A 45 -1.69 2.81 4.08
CA ASP A 45 -1.66 2.83 5.55
C ASP A 45 -0.67 1.76 6.04
N LEU A 46 0.53 2.20 6.40
CA LEU A 46 1.54 1.38 7.05
C LEU A 46 1.32 1.34 8.55
N ARG A 47 1.09 0.13 9.07
CA ARG A 47 1.07 -0.12 10.51
C ARG A 47 2.21 -1.05 10.89
N ALA A 48 3.12 -0.55 11.71
CA ALA A 48 4.01 -1.38 12.48
C ALA A 48 3.27 -1.82 13.75
N ARG A 49 3.08 -3.13 13.95
CA ARG A 49 2.64 -3.62 15.27
C ARG A 49 3.83 -3.45 16.23
N LEU A 50 3.85 -2.33 16.96
CA LEU A 50 4.76 -2.12 18.09
C LEU A 50 4.25 -2.79 19.37
N ASN A 51 2.96 -3.16 19.41
CA ASN A 51 2.27 -3.71 20.58
C ASN A 51 2.39 -5.24 20.68
N VAL A 52 3.61 -5.77 20.75
CA VAL A 52 3.82 -7.08 21.39
C VAL A 52 4.44 -6.77 22.75
N PRO A 53 3.80 -7.14 23.88
CA PRO A 53 4.42 -7.00 25.19
C PRO A 53 5.77 -7.71 25.18
N GLU A 54 6.81 -7.03 25.66
CA GLU A 54 8.18 -7.51 25.76
C GLU A 54 8.31 -8.67 26.77
N THR A 55 7.74 -9.85 26.49
CA THR A 55 7.80 -11.02 27.40
C THR A 55 8.29 -12.31 26.74
N THR A 56 9.02 -12.22 25.62
CA THR A 56 9.76 -13.38 25.11
C THR A 56 11.26 -13.05 25.04
N GLY A 57 12.03 -13.74 25.87
CA GLY A 57 13.48 -13.60 26.06
C GLY A 57 14.35 -14.01 24.88
N SER A 58 13.96 -13.66 23.65
CA SER A 58 14.81 -13.70 22.47
C SER A 58 15.00 -12.27 21.98
N GLY A 59 16.21 -11.72 22.08
CA GLY A 59 16.57 -10.33 21.77
C GLY A 59 16.44 -9.89 20.31
N ARG A 60 15.40 -10.31 19.58
CA ARG A 60 15.01 -9.79 18.26
C ARG A 60 13.49 -9.75 18.14
N PRO A 61 12.85 -8.57 18.16
CA PRO A 61 11.43 -8.47 17.88
C PRO A 61 11.20 -8.53 16.35
N PRO A 62 10.38 -9.46 15.82
CA PRO A 62 9.95 -9.40 14.44
C PRO A 62 8.92 -8.27 14.30
N ARG A 63 9.37 -7.07 13.89
CA ARG A 63 8.47 -5.97 13.51
C ARG A 63 7.74 -6.33 12.23
N ARG A 64 6.63 -7.05 12.32
CA ARG A 64 5.80 -7.37 11.15
C ARG A 64 5.11 -6.08 10.68
N ILE A 65 5.67 -5.47 9.63
CA ILE A 65 5.08 -4.28 9.00
C ILE A 65 3.91 -4.73 8.12
N THR A 66 2.70 -4.33 8.51
CA THR A 66 1.50 -4.49 7.70
C THR A 66 1.26 -3.24 6.86
N CYS A 67 0.83 -3.42 5.62
CA CYS A 67 0.45 -2.33 4.71
C CYS A 67 -0.98 -2.58 4.23
N LYS A 68 -1.88 -1.63 4.51
CA LYS A 68 -3.21 -1.58 3.91
C LYS A 68 -3.16 -0.69 2.68
N TYR A 69 -3.89 -1.06 1.64
CA TYR A 69 -4.00 -0.29 0.40
C TYR A 69 -5.42 0.22 0.28
N LEU A 70 -5.57 1.54 0.11
CA LEU A 70 -6.86 2.22 0.17
C LEU A 70 -7.14 2.86 -1.20
N VAL A 71 -8.20 2.44 -1.88
CA VAL A 71 -8.60 3.08 -3.15
C VAL A 71 -9.65 4.16 -2.86
N PRO A 72 -9.41 5.43 -3.20
CA PRO A 72 -10.38 6.50 -2.98
C PRO A 72 -11.53 6.43 -4.00
N LEU A 73 -12.76 6.66 -3.53
CA LEU A 73 -13.98 6.64 -4.34
C LEU A 73 -14.41 8.05 -4.77
N LEU A 74 -13.67 8.66 -5.69
CA LEU A 74 -13.92 10.05 -6.11
C LEU A 74 -15.33 10.25 -6.72
N PRO A 75 -16.00 11.38 -6.42
CA PRO A 75 -15.52 12.56 -5.68
C PRO A 75 -15.72 12.48 -4.16
N THR A 76 -16.19 11.37 -3.61
CA THR A 76 -16.34 11.24 -2.15
C THR A 76 -14.95 11.05 -1.51
N ASN A 77 -14.82 11.44 -0.24
CA ASN A 77 -13.61 11.18 0.55
C ASN A 77 -13.59 9.75 1.15
N GLU A 78 -14.45 8.86 0.65
CA GLU A 78 -14.49 7.49 1.08
C GLU A 78 -13.35 6.69 0.45
N THR A 79 -12.86 5.69 1.17
CA THR A 79 -11.84 4.78 0.67
C THR A 79 -12.26 3.33 0.88
N VAL A 80 -11.84 2.47 -0.04
CA VAL A 80 -12.06 1.02 0.04
C VAL A 80 -10.73 0.33 0.27
N GLU A 81 -10.66 -0.48 1.32
CA GLU A 81 -9.49 -1.33 1.58
C GLU A 81 -9.44 -2.48 0.57
N VAL A 82 -8.31 -2.60 -0.12
CA VAL A 82 -8.09 -3.61 -1.15
C VAL A 82 -6.74 -4.31 -0.98
N CYS A 83 -6.56 -5.44 -1.66
CA CYS A 83 -5.25 -6.06 -1.77
C CYS A 83 -4.31 -5.27 -2.69
N GLN A 84 -3.00 -5.52 -2.60
CA GLN A 84 -1.99 -4.85 -3.44
C GLN A 84 -2.30 -4.99 -4.94
N LYS A 85 -2.75 -6.17 -5.38
CA LYS A 85 -3.05 -6.44 -6.80
C LYS A 85 -4.19 -5.54 -7.30
N ALA A 86 -5.27 -5.43 -6.54
CA ALA A 86 -6.40 -4.57 -6.90
C ALA A 86 -6.01 -3.08 -6.85
N PHE A 87 -5.16 -2.67 -5.91
CA PHE A 87 -4.61 -1.31 -5.87
C PHE A 87 -3.78 -0.99 -7.14
N VAL A 88 -2.87 -1.89 -7.52
CA VAL A 88 -2.08 -1.78 -8.75
C VAL A 88 -3.00 -1.66 -9.97
N SER A 89 -4.07 -2.47 -10.03
CA SER A 89 -5.05 -2.43 -11.11
C SER A 89 -5.88 -1.14 -11.11
N ALA A 90 -6.30 -0.64 -9.95
CA ALA A 90 -7.15 0.55 -9.85
C ALA A 90 -6.42 1.82 -10.32
N PHE A 91 -5.13 1.92 -10.01
CA PHE A 91 -4.27 3.03 -10.44
C PHE A 91 -3.62 2.81 -11.82
N VAL A 92 -3.77 1.62 -12.42
CA VAL A 92 -3.12 1.24 -13.68
C VAL A 92 -1.60 1.47 -13.61
N ILE A 93 -0.98 1.07 -12.51
CA ILE A 93 0.47 1.21 -12.28
C ILE A 93 1.14 -0.16 -12.25
N THR A 94 2.46 -0.18 -12.08
CA THR A 94 3.21 -1.43 -11.93
C THR A 94 3.31 -1.84 -10.47
N THR A 95 3.36 -3.16 -10.22
CA THR A 95 3.65 -3.70 -8.89
C THR A 95 5.00 -3.19 -8.37
N LYS A 96 5.99 -3.00 -9.25
CA LYS A 96 7.30 -2.42 -8.91
C LYS A 96 7.15 -1.03 -8.29
N ARG A 97 6.35 -0.15 -8.90
CA ARG A 97 6.11 1.21 -8.39
C ARG A 97 5.50 1.17 -6.99
N VAL A 98 4.48 0.33 -6.78
CA VAL A 98 3.83 0.18 -5.46
C VAL A 98 4.81 -0.32 -4.40
N ARG A 99 5.62 -1.33 -4.71
CA ARG A 99 6.66 -1.85 -3.79
C ARG A 99 7.65 -0.77 -3.39
N LEU A 100 8.11 0.02 -4.37
CA LEU A 100 9.10 1.08 -4.15
C LEU A 100 8.53 2.21 -3.27
N GLN A 101 7.26 2.61 -3.47
CA GLN A 101 6.63 3.61 -2.60
C GLN A 101 6.40 3.08 -1.18
N ARG A 102 6.05 1.80 -1.03
CA ARG A 102 5.95 1.15 0.28
C ARG A 102 7.29 1.17 1.01
N GLU A 103 8.38 0.78 0.34
CA GLU A 103 9.74 0.80 0.94
C GLU A 103 10.16 2.21 1.35
N LYS A 104 9.88 3.23 0.51
CA LYS A 104 10.11 4.64 0.84
C LYS A 104 9.33 5.08 2.09
N LEU A 105 8.06 4.69 2.21
CA LEU A 105 7.26 4.98 3.40
C LEU A 105 7.80 4.30 4.67
N ILE A 106 8.25 3.05 4.56
CA ILE A 106 8.88 2.34 5.67
C ILE A 106 10.16 3.08 6.10
N SER A 107 10.99 3.51 5.14
CA SER A 107 12.20 4.31 5.41
C SER A 107 11.86 5.63 6.09
N SER A 108 10.88 6.38 5.58
CA SER A 108 10.52 7.69 6.11
C SER A 108 9.95 7.63 7.53
N LEU A 109 9.29 6.52 7.89
CA LEU A 109 8.76 6.30 9.24
C LEU A 109 9.81 5.77 10.23
N GLY A 110 11.08 5.61 9.82
CA GLY A 110 12.12 5.03 10.67
C GLY A 110 11.82 3.58 11.06
N LEU A 111 11.03 2.86 10.26
CA LEU A 111 10.70 1.46 10.52
C LEU A 111 11.80 0.50 10.00
N ASN A 112 12.77 1.04 9.26
CA ASN A 112 13.94 0.32 8.73
C ASN A 112 15.13 0.28 9.69
N SER A 113 15.13 1.04 10.78
CA SER A 113 16.19 1.01 11.78
C SER A 113 16.02 -0.20 12.70
N TYR A 114 16.55 -1.34 12.27
CA TYR A 114 17.31 -2.33 13.07
C TYR A 114 17.71 -3.50 12.15
N SER A 115 18.74 -3.30 11.33
CA SER A 115 19.46 -4.41 10.65
C SER A 115 20.97 -4.18 10.52
N SER A 116 21.53 -3.24 11.29
CA SER A 116 22.95 -2.89 11.17
C SER A 116 23.60 -2.65 12.53
N HIS A 117 23.58 -3.63 13.43
CA HIS A 117 24.57 -3.71 14.52
C HIS A 117 24.79 -5.17 14.87
N ASN A 118 25.70 -5.81 14.14
CA ASN A 118 26.57 -6.83 14.70
C ASN A 118 27.87 -6.78 13.89
N ARG A 119 28.80 -5.94 14.36
CA ARG A 119 30.20 -5.99 13.99
C ARG A 119 30.94 -6.60 15.16
#